data_AF-A0A7W7QXC5-F1
#
_entry.id   AF-A0A7W7QXC5-F1
#
_cell.length_a   1.000
_cell.length_b   1.000
_cell.length_c   1.000
_cell.angle_alpha   90.00
_cell.angle_beta   90.00
_cell.angle_gamma   90.00
#
_symmetry.space_group_name_H-M   'P 1'
#
loop_
_entity.id
_entity.type
_entity.pdbx_description
1 polymer ?
#
loop_
_entity_poly.entity_id
_entity_poly.type
_entity_poly.pdbx_seq_one_letter_code
_entity_poly.pdbx_strand_id
1 'polypeptide(L)'
;MAEELTVLAEAGAAALVTAMATDLWQGTREAVVGLFRRADRGQRGAVEVRLDRNAALVRAAASPDAVRRALFAFWAQELAALLRQAPSCREPLAQLAGRVSAALSEDHWELAFD
;
A
#
# COMPACT_ATOMS: atom_id res chain seq x y z
N MET A 1 3.35 -16.07 -13.77
CA MET A 1 2.61 -14.90 -14.32
C MET A 1 1.45 -14.45 -13.43
N ALA A 2 0.34 -15.18 -13.28
CA ALA A 2 -0.76 -14.74 -12.40
C ALA A 2 -0.35 -14.75 -10.91
N GLU A 3 0.35 -15.80 -10.47
CA GLU A 3 0.88 -15.95 -9.12
C GLU A 3 1.90 -14.86 -8.76
N GLU A 4 2.83 -14.53 -9.67
CA GLU A 4 3.78 -13.40 -9.49
C GLU A 4 3.06 -12.06 -9.27
N LEU A 5 1.94 -11.82 -9.98
CA LEU A 5 1.15 -10.59 -9.79
C LEU A 5 0.43 -10.59 -8.44
N THR A 6 -0.05 -11.75 -7.98
CA THR A 6 -0.65 -11.89 -6.65
C THR A 6 0.38 -11.59 -5.56
N VAL A 7 1.57 -12.20 -5.64
CA VAL A 7 2.66 -11.94 -4.67
C VAL A 7 3.04 -10.46 -4.64
N LEU A 8 3.17 -9.83 -5.81
CA LEU A 8 3.48 -8.40 -5.89
C LEU A 8 2.35 -7.52 -5.34
N ALA A 9 1.09 -7.89 -5.60
CA ALA A 9 -0.06 -7.18 -5.07
C ALA A 9 -0.16 -7.30 -3.54
N GLU A 10 0.13 -8.47 -2.98
CA GLU A 10 0.20 -8.70 -1.54
C GLU A 10 1.33 -7.89 -0.90
N ALA A 11 2.53 -7.89 -1.49
CA ALA A 11 3.65 -7.07 -1.01
C ALA A 11 3.29 -5.57 -1.01
N GLY A 12 2.65 -5.09 -2.09
CA GLY A 12 2.16 -3.71 -2.18
C GLY A 12 1.06 -3.39 -1.17
N ALA A 13 0.14 -4.32 -0.92
CA ALA A 13 -0.93 -4.17 0.06
C ALA A 13 -0.37 -4.13 1.49
N ALA A 14 0.61 -4.99 1.81
CA ALA A 14 1.31 -4.99 3.08
C ALA A 14 2.00 -3.64 3.32
N ALA A 15 2.79 -3.17 2.35
CA ALA A 15 3.44 -1.86 2.42
C ALA A 15 2.43 -0.72 2.64
N LEU A 16 1.30 -0.78 1.92
CA LEU A 16 0.24 0.22 2.03
C LEU A 16 -0.38 0.26 3.44
N VAL A 17 -0.80 -0.88 3.99
CA VAL A 17 -1.47 -0.92 5.31
C VAL A 17 -0.50 -0.70 6.47
N THR A 18 0.78 -1.05 6.31
CA THR A 18 1.80 -0.77 7.32
C THR A 18 2.11 0.72 7.38
N ALA A 19 2.18 1.40 6.23
CA ALA A 19 2.34 2.85 6.20
C ALA A 19 1.12 3.61 6.76
N MET A 20 -0.05 2.96 6.89
CA MET A 20 -1.21 3.60 7.52
C MET A 20 -0.93 3.82 9.01
N ALA A 21 -1.05 5.09 9.41
CA ALA A 21 -0.74 5.60 10.74
C ALA A 21 0.75 5.74 11.06
N THR A 22 1.64 5.72 10.06
CA THR A 22 3.04 6.10 10.21
C THR A 22 3.34 7.36 9.40
N ASP A 23 4.54 7.93 9.57
CA ASP A 23 4.99 9.09 8.81
C ASP A 23 5.20 8.79 7.33
N LEU A 24 5.32 7.50 6.97
CA LEU A 24 5.40 7.03 5.58
C LEU A 24 4.07 7.17 4.82
N TRP A 25 2.96 7.47 5.52
CA TRP A 25 1.61 7.46 4.96
C TRP A 25 1.48 8.35 3.72
N GLN A 26 1.93 9.61 3.79
CA GLN A 26 1.70 10.57 2.71
C GLN A 26 2.40 10.15 1.41
N GLY A 27 3.68 9.77 1.50
CA GLY A 27 4.45 9.30 0.33
C GLY A 27 3.91 7.99 -0.25
N THR A 28 3.42 7.09 0.59
CA THR A 28 2.80 5.82 0.17
C THR A 28 1.47 6.07 -0.54
N ARG A 29 0.62 6.92 0.04
CA ARG A 29 -0.68 7.32 -0.53
C ARG A 29 -0.52 7.93 -1.92
N GLU A 30 0.39 8.89 -2.08
CA GLU A 30 0.65 9.53 -3.36
C GLU A 30 1.13 8.54 -4.43
N ALA A 31 2.01 7.61 -4.06
CA ALA A 31 2.48 6.56 -4.95
C ALA A 31 1.33 5.67 -5.45
N VAL A 32 0.46 5.20 -4.53
CA VAL A 32 -0.70 4.37 -4.89
C VAL A 32 -1.72 5.14 -5.73
N VAL A 33 -2.04 6.39 -5.38
CA VAL A 33 -2.90 7.24 -6.22
C VAL A 33 -2.31 7.42 -7.62
N GLY A 34 -0.99 7.58 -7.72
CA GLY A 34 -0.27 7.65 -8.98
C GLY A 34 -0.35 6.38 -9.82
N LEU A 35 -0.40 5.19 -9.20
CA LEU A 35 -0.61 3.91 -9.87
C LEU A 35 -2.01 3.85 -10.51
N PHE A 36 -3.06 4.10 -9.73
CA PHE A 36 -4.44 4.05 -10.24
C PHE A 36 -4.70 5.10 -11.32
N ARG A 37 -4.11 6.29 -11.21
CA ARG A 37 -4.17 7.33 -12.26
C ARG A 37 -3.57 6.87 -13.59
N ARG A 38 -2.53 6.02 -13.57
CA ARG A 38 -1.90 5.50 -14.80
C ARG A 38 -2.78 4.49 -15.51
N ALA A 39 -3.55 3.69 -14.76
CA ALA A 39 -4.50 2.73 -15.32
C ALA A 39 -5.78 3.42 -15.81
N ASP A 40 -6.30 4.37 -15.05
CA ASP A 40 -7.52 5.12 -15.38
C ASP A 40 -7.48 6.52 -14.76
N ARG A 41 -7.55 7.57 -15.59
CA ARG A 41 -7.51 8.96 -15.14
C ARG A 41 -8.74 9.34 -14.30
N GLY A 42 -9.87 8.64 -14.45
CA GLY A 42 -11.10 8.91 -13.70
C GLY A 42 -11.08 8.39 -12.26
N GLN A 43 -10.23 7.42 -11.93
CA GLN A 43 -10.26 6.74 -10.63
C GLN A 43 -9.48 7.47 -9.52
N ARG A 44 -8.69 8.49 -9.86
CA ARG A 44 -7.82 9.21 -8.91
C ARG A 44 -8.56 9.65 -7.64
N GLY A 45 -9.66 10.39 -7.80
CA GLY A 45 -10.38 10.99 -6.67
C GLY A 45 -11.03 9.94 -5.76
N ALA A 46 -11.61 8.88 -6.34
CA ALA A 46 -12.26 7.83 -5.58
C ALA A 46 -11.24 7.02 -4.75
N VAL A 47 -10.10 6.67 -5.35
CA VAL A 47 -9.01 5.96 -4.68
C VAL A 47 -8.41 6.80 -3.56
N GLU A 48 -8.18 8.09 -3.83
CA GLU A 48 -7.63 9.04 -2.88
C GLU A 48 -8.50 9.17 -1.61
N VAL A 49 -9.81 9.40 -1.79
CA VAL A 49 -10.76 9.47 -0.67
C VAL A 49 -10.84 8.15 0.11
N ARG A 50 -10.81 7.01 -0.59
CA ARG A 50 -10.85 5.68 0.04
C ARG A 50 -9.61 5.42 0.90
N LEU A 51 -8.43 5.80 0.39
CA LEU A 51 -7.16 5.71 1.11
C LEU A 51 -7.18 6.54 2.39
N ASP A 52 -7.66 7.79 2.33
CA ASP A 52 -7.74 8.67 3.50
C ASP A 52 -8.68 8.15 4.58
N ARG A 53 -9.84 7.63 4.17
CA ARG A 53 -10.80 7.00 5.08
C ARG A 53 -10.19 5.78 5.76
N ASN A 54 -9.52 4.91 5.00
CA ASN A 54 -8.88 3.71 5.53
C ASN A 54 -7.77 4.07 6.54
N ALA A 55 -6.93 5.05 6.24
CA ALA A 55 -5.90 5.50 7.17
C ALA A 55 -6.49 6.14 8.43
N ALA A 56 -7.59 6.88 8.32
CA ALA A 56 -8.33 7.40 9.48
C ALA A 56 -8.91 6.28 10.34
N LEU A 57 -9.46 5.23 9.73
CA LEU A 57 -9.95 4.04 10.43
C LEU A 57 -8.84 3.34 11.20
N VAL A 58 -7.67 3.14 10.59
CA VAL A 58 -6.51 2.54 11.28
C VAL A 58 -6.06 3.39 12.47
N ARG A 59 -6.00 4.72 12.32
CA ARG A 59 -5.62 5.63 13.41
C ARG A 59 -6.61 5.65 14.58
N ALA A 60 -7.90 5.52 14.28
CA ALA A 60 -8.96 5.63 15.30
C ALA A 60 -9.34 4.28 15.93
N ALA A 61 -8.89 3.16 15.38
CA ALA A 61 -9.29 1.84 15.83
C ALA A 61 -8.68 1.48 17.20
N ALA A 62 -9.49 0.89 18.08
CA ALA A 62 -9.00 0.26 19.31
C ALA A 62 -8.07 -0.94 19.04
N SER A 63 -8.23 -1.58 17.88
CA SER A 63 -7.33 -2.63 17.39
C SER A 63 -6.90 -2.31 15.95
N PRO A 64 -5.85 -1.48 15.77
CA PRO A 64 -5.35 -1.10 14.44
C PRO A 64 -4.98 -2.30 13.57
N ASP A 65 -4.44 -3.37 14.17
CA ASP A 65 -4.01 -4.56 13.44
C ASP A 65 -5.18 -5.37 12.85
N ALA A 66 -6.32 -5.40 13.53
CA ALA A 66 -7.53 -6.03 12.98
C ALA A 66 -8.01 -5.27 11.74
N VAL A 67 -8.01 -3.94 11.78
CA VAL A 67 -8.36 -3.10 10.63
C VAL A 67 -7.34 -3.26 9.50
N ARG A 68 -6.03 -3.25 9.79
CA ARG A 68 -4.98 -3.48 8.79
C ARG A 68 -5.12 -4.82 8.09
N ARG A 69 -5.43 -5.91 8.81
CA ARG A 69 -5.66 -7.23 8.19
C ARG A 69 -6.84 -7.23 7.22
N ALA A 70 -7.94 -6.58 7.57
CA ALA A 70 -9.09 -6.46 6.67
C ALA A 70 -8.76 -5.64 5.42
N LEU A 71 -8.05 -4.52 5.62
CA LEU A 71 -7.61 -3.65 4.52
C LEU A 71 -6.55 -4.30 3.63
N PHE A 72 -5.70 -5.15 4.19
CA PHE A 72 -4.70 -5.92 3.44
C PHE A 72 -5.39 -6.78 2.38
N ALA A 73 -6.36 -7.60 2.80
CA ALA A 73 -7.08 -8.49 1.89
C ALA A 73 -7.78 -7.69 0.78
N PHE A 74 -8.41 -6.56 1.14
CA PHE A 74 -9.06 -5.68 0.18
C PHE A 74 -8.09 -5.09 -0.85
N TRP A 75 -6.98 -4.48 -0.39
CA TRP A 75 -6.03 -3.83 -1.29
C TRP A 75 -5.21 -4.81 -2.12
N ALA A 76 -4.94 -6.02 -1.61
CA ALA A 76 -4.29 -7.06 -2.40
C ALA A 76 -5.14 -7.41 -3.64
N GLN A 77 -6.46 -7.50 -3.50
CA GLN A 77 -7.36 -7.75 -4.63
C GLN A 77 -7.40 -6.58 -5.61
N GLU A 78 -7.52 -5.34 -5.11
CA GLU A 78 -7.55 -4.13 -5.96
C GLU A 78 -6.23 -3.96 -6.73
N LEU A 79 -5.09 -4.20 -6.09
CA LEU A 79 -3.78 -4.13 -6.73
C LEU A 79 -3.59 -5.27 -7.74
N ALA A 80 -4.04 -6.49 -7.44
CA ALA A 80 -3.98 -7.59 -8.41
C ALA A 80 -4.86 -7.30 -9.65
N ALA A 81 -6.02 -6.67 -9.47
CA ALA A 81 -6.85 -6.21 -10.57
C ALA A 81 -6.15 -5.11 -11.39
N LEU A 82 -5.55 -4.13 -10.72
CA LEU A 82 -4.77 -3.07 -11.34
C LEU A 82 -3.61 -3.63 -12.19
N LEU A 83 -2.83 -4.57 -11.65
CA LEU A 83 -1.68 -5.15 -12.35
C LEU A 83 -2.07 -5.98 -13.58
N ARG A 84 -3.26 -6.58 -13.57
CA ARG A 84 -3.85 -7.26 -14.75
C ARG A 84 -4.29 -6.27 -15.81
N GLN A 85 -4.86 -5.13 -15.41
CA GLN A 85 -5.33 -4.09 -16.33
C GLN A 85 -4.17 -3.25 -16.90
N ALA A 86 -3.16 -2.95 -16.09
CA ALA A 86 -2.04 -2.08 -16.44
C ALA A 86 -0.70 -2.70 -15.99
N PRO A 87 -0.07 -3.55 -16.83
CA PRO A 87 1.22 -4.18 -16.51
C PRO A 87 2.36 -3.19 -16.24
N SER A 88 2.27 -1.95 -16.76
CA SER A 88 3.21 -0.86 -16.47
C SER A 88 3.23 -0.43 -15.00
N CYS A 89 2.25 -0.83 -14.19
CA CYS A 89 2.18 -0.56 -12.77
C CYS A 89 3.02 -1.53 -11.90
N ARG A 90 3.54 -2.62 -12.47
CA ARG A 90 4.33 -3.63 -11.73
C ARG A 90 5.57 -3.03 -11.08
N GLU A 91 6.40 -2.39 -11.90
CA GLU A 91 7.68 -1.84 -11.44
C GLU A 91 7.49 -0.73 -10.38
N PRO A 92 6.61 0.26 -10.57
CA PRO A 92 6.38 1.26 -9.51
C PRO A 92 5.75 0.67 -8.23
N LEU A 93 4.96 -0.41 -8.32
CA LEU A 93 4.43 -1.09 -7.13
C LEU A 93 5.52 -1.87 -6.38
N ALA A 94 6.43 -2.52 -7.10
CA ALA A 94 7.58 -3.20 -6.50
C ALA A 94 8.50 -2.21 -5.77
N GLN A 95 8.76 -1.05 -6.38
CA GLN A 95 9.52 0.03 -5.75
C GLN A 95 8.83 0.60 -4.51
N LEU A 96 7.49 0.72 -4.51
CA LEU A 96 6.75 1.11 -3.31
C LEU A 96 6.95 0.10 -2.19
N ALA A 97 6.76 -1.20 -2.47
CA ALA A 97 6.92 -2.26 -1.48
C ALA A 97 8.35 -2.28 -0.91
N GLY A 98 9.35 -2.17 -1.78
CA GLY A 98 10.76 -2.12 -1.37
C GLY A 98 11.08 -0.92 -0.48
N ARG A 99 10.60 0.29 -0.81
CA ARG A 99 10.84 1.49 0.00
C ARG A 99 10.25 1.39 1.40
N VAL A 100 9.01 0.91 1.53
CA VAL A 100 8.39 0.75 2.86
C VAL A 100 9.10 -0.34 3.65
N SER A 101 9.47 -1.45 3.01
CA SER A 101 10.24 -2.50 3.69
C SER A 101 11.61 -2.00 4.17
N ALA A 102 12.30 -1.18 3.38
CA ALA A 102 13.59 -0.61 3.76
C ALA A 102 13.45 0.33 4.97
N ALA A 103 12.46 1.23 4.95
CA ALA A 103 12.21 2.16 6.05
C ALA A 103 11.89 1.45 7.37
N LEU A 104 11.13 0.33 7.33
CA LEU A 104 10.84 -0.47 8.53
C LEU A 104 12.06 -1.20 9.08
N SER A 105 12.94 -1.68 8.20
CA SER A 105 14.21 -2.26 8.62
C SER A 105 15.12 -1.19 9.23
N GLU A 106 15.03 0.05 8.73
CA GLU A 106 15.78 1.19 9.25
C GLU A 106 15.38 1.55 10.68
N ASP A 107 14.08 1.69 10.93
CA ASP A 107 13.54 1.91 12.29
C ASP A 107 13.93 0.80 13.28
N HIS A 108 14.03 -0.45 12.81
CA HIS A 108 14.36 -1.60 13.67
C HIS A 108 15.85 -1.67 14.05
N TRP A 109 16.78 -1.32 13.16
CA TRP A 109 18.21 -1.39 13.48
C TRP A 109 18.64 -0.27 14.44
N GLU A 110 18.01 0.91 14.37
CA GLU A 110 18.34 2.05 15.23
C GLU A 110 18.02 1.77 16.71
N LEU A 111 17.04 0.90 16.99
CA LEU A 111 16.69 0.42 18.33
C LEU A 111 17.53 -0.77 18.83
N ALA A 112 18.33 -1.40 17.97
CA ALA A 112 19.10 -2.60 18.33
C ALA A 112 20.53 -2.30 18.84
N PHE A 113 20.96 -1.04 18.80
CA PHE A 113 22.31 -0.59 19.18
C PHE A 113 22.33 0.49 20.29
N ASP A 114 21.21 0.66 21.00
CA ASP A 114 21.06 1.52 22.20
C ASP A 114 20.80 0.63 23.43
#